data_AF-A0A934BC03-F1
#
_entry.id   AF-A0A934BC03-F1
#
_cell.length_a   1.000
_cell.length_b   1.000
_cell.length_c   1.000
_cell.angle_alpha   90.00
_cell.angle_beta   90.00
_cell.angle_gamma   90.00
#
_symmetry.space_group_name_H-M   'P 1'
#
loop_
_entity.id
_entity.type
_entity.pdbx_description
1 polymer ?
#
loop_
_entity_poly.entity_id
_entity_poly.type
_entity_poly.pdbx_seq_one_letter_code
_entity_poly.pdbx_strand_id
1 'polypeptide(L)'
;MERWNLKNWLWVLLCSAGIFATVPLARDLQIFVYNTAGKELFTYIVVSIVVIGLAVLLYSFIFRLKVKKVSQYIWLILCAGLYLYFTLKLKTYPEEAVHFLEYGLLSYFFFRTLSQKIRDITVYITAALFVLLVGILDESFQWVIPQRFWDYKDIGLNFLAGGILLLGIWKGIEPEAICKPVRKKSVTILTGILMINIAMIGLCLSNTPASVNRYAGTIGFLSWLQNEEPMTEYGYRYKDSEIGILYSRFTLEELRRIDLINGELFGKILPENSDNELKFKDFIKVYNQQTNPFLYELAVHLSRRDSKFKDISEEDSLYSKPELANTSFRENLIAEKYFSNTLRHSELAWPDQTVKELKEAASSWKEDYISNAGKIITSFSLSAAWTAIVAALVLIWIAGWFWKRRLDA
;
A
#
# COMPACT_ATOMS: atom_id res chain seq x y z
N MET A 1 17.01 29.33 -24.23
CA MET A 1 16.55 28.06 -23.64
C MET A 1 17.73 27.36 -22.99
N GLU A 2 17.79 27.33 -21.65
CA GLU A 2 18.81 26.61 -20.89
C GLU A 2 18.70 25.11 -21.21
N ARG A 3 19.65 24.56 -21.97
CA ARG A 3 19.65 23.14 -22.37
C ARG A 3 19.67 22.26 -21.13
N TRP A 4 18.75 21.29 -21.07
CA TRP A 4 18.72 20.31 -20.00
C TRP A 4 20.03 19.51 -20.06
N ASN A 5 20.68 19.34 -18.91
CA ASN A 5 21.86 18.47 -18.85
C ASN A 5 21.38 17.02 -18.95
N LEU A 6 21.26 16.53 -20.18
CA LEU A 6 20.76 15.18 -20.51
C LEU A 6 21.48 14.10 -19.70
N LYS A 7 22.76 14.28 -19.38
CA LYS A 7 23.56 13.30 -18.62
C LYS A 7 23.03 13.06 -17.20
N ASN A 8 22.48 14.07 -16.54
CA ASN A 8 21.95 13.91 -15.19
C ASN A 8 20.54 13.32 -15.19
N TRP A 9 19.71 13.73 -16.15
CA TRP A 9 18.39 13.13 -16.36
C TRP A 9 18.49 11.67 -16.80
N LEU A 10 19.56 11.29 -17.50
CA LEU A 10 19.81 9.90 -17.86
C LEU A 10 19.85 9.00 -16.61
N TRP A 11 20.46 9.42 -15.51
CA TRP A 11 20.48 8.61 -14.27
C TRP A 11 19.11 8.46 -13.63
N VAL A 12 18.29 9.52 -13.65
CA VAL A 12 16.89 9.44 -13.21
C VAL A 12 16.13 8.44 -14.07
N LEU A 13 16.26 8.56 -15.40
CA LEU A 13 15.57 7.69 -16.36
C LEU A 13 16.03 6.24 -16.23
N LEU A 14 17.33 5.98 -16.09
CA LEU A 14 17.87 4.62 -15.91
C LEU A 14 17.41 4.01 -14.58
N CYS A 15 17.40 4.79 -13.50
CA CYS A 15 16.93 4.32 -12.20
C CYS A 15 15.44 4.01 -12.24
N SER A 16 14.61 4.91 -12.76
CA SER A 16 13.16 4.68 -12.93
C SER A 16 12.85 3.53 -13.89
N ALA A 17 13.58 3.42 -15.00
CA ALA A 17 13.43 2.31 -15.93
C ALA A 17 13.84 0.97 -15.28
N GLY A 18 14.87 0.97 -14.42
CA GLY A 18 15.24 -0.19 -13.63
C GLY A 18 14.09 -0.66 -12.73
N ILE A 19 13.51 0.27 -11.96
CA ILE A 19 12.35 0.01 -11.09
C ILE A 19 11.18 -0.55 -11.92
N PHE A 20 10.78 0.10 -13.02
CA PHE A 20 9.66 -0.40 -13.82
C PHE A 20 9.96 -1.74 -14.51
N ALA A 21 11.21 -2.00 -14.87
CA ALA A 21 11.62 -3.25 -15.51
C ALA A 21 11.63 -4.44 -14.54
N THR A 22 11.82 -4.21 -13.24
CA THR A 22 11.78 -5.29 -12.25
C THR A 22 10.36 -5.72 -11.94
N VAL A 23 9.34 -4.86 -12.05
CA VAL A 23 7.93 -5.19 -11.76
C VAL A 23 7.46 -6.53 -12.38
N PRO A 24 7.54 -6.75 -13.71
CA PRO A 24 7.09 -8.01 -14.31
C PRO A 24 7.97 -9.21 -13.95
N LEU A 25 9.25 -9.00 -13.65
CA LEU A 25 10.22 -10.06 -13.38
C LEU A 25 10.37 -10.39 -11.88
N ALA A 26 9.85 -9.53 -11.00
CA ALA A 26 10.22 -9.58 -9.59
C ALA A 26 9.72 -10.84 -8.89
N ARG A 27 8.61 -11.46 -9.34
CA ARG A 27 8.14 -12.73 -8.76
C ARG A 27 9.07 -13.89 -9.11
N ASP A 28 9.50 -13.98 -10.36
CA ASP A 28 10.45 -15.00 -10.81
C ASP A 28 11.81 -14.83 -10.13
N LEU A 29 12.29 -13.59 -10.03
CA LEU A 29 13.52 -13.27 -9.30
C LEU A 29 13.41 -13.60 -7.81
N GLN A 30 12.28 -13.30 -7.18
CA GLN A 30 12.02 -13.64 -5.78
C GLN A 30 12.09 -15.14 -5.55
N ILE A 31 11.37 -15.93 -6.36
CA ILE A 31 11.36 -17.40 -6.25
C ILE A 31 12.77 -17.95 -6.46
N PHE A 32 13.48 -17.46 -7.47
CA PHE A 32 14.86 -17.86 -7.76
C PHE A 32 15.80 -17.60 -6.57
N VAL A 33 15.77 -16.39 -6.01
CA VAL A 33 16.61 -16.02 -4.86
C VAL A 33 16.25 -16.82 -3.62
N TYR A 34 14.95 -17.02 -3.37
CA TYR A 34 14.47 -17.79 -2.21
C TYR A 34 14.98 -19.23 -2.26
N ASN A 35 14.93 -19.86 -3.44
CA ASN A 35 15.38 -21.23 -3.62
C ASN A 35 16.90 -21.38 -3.58
N THR A 36 17.65 -20.34 -3.98
CA THR A 36 19.11 -20.44 -4.13
C THR A 36 19.87 -20.01 -2.88
N ALA A 37 19.43 -18.92 -2.24
CA ALA A 37 20.20 -18.25 -1.18
C ALA A 37 19.38 -17.87 0.06
N GLY A 38 18.07 -18.15 0.03
CA GLY A 38 17.14 -17.81 1.11
C GLY A 38 16.68 -16.34 1.07
N LYS A 39 15.50 -16.10 1.65
CA LYS A 39 14.84 -14.79 1.63
C LYS A 39 15.61 -13.66 2.33
N GLU A 40 16.40 -14.01 3.35
CA GLU A 40 17.17 -13.04 4.15
C GLU A 40 18.27 -12.34 3.35
N LEU A 41 18.69 -12.91 2.21
CA LEU A 41 19.72 -12.33 1.35
C LEU A 41 19.35 -10.89 0.94
N PHE A 42 18.10 -10.62 0.59
CA PHE A 42 17.65 -9.27 0.20
C PHE A 42 17.89 -8.26 1.32
N THR A 43 17.49 -8.61 2.56
CA THR A 43 17.72 -7.77 3.73
C THR A 43 19.22 -7.55 3.97
N TYR A 44 20.03 -8.60 3.89
CA TYR A 44 21.47 -8.47 4.10
C TYR A 44 22.14 -7.58 3.06
N ILE A 45 21.79 -7.71 1.78
CA ILE A 45 22.31 -6.85 0.71
C ILE A 45 22.02 -5.38 1.03
N VAL A 46 20.78 -5.06 1.36
CA VAL A 46 20.37 -3.67 1.64
C VAL A 46 21.08 -3.13 2.89
N VAL A 47 21.11 -3.91 3.98
CA VAL A 47 21.82 -3.55 5.21
C VAL A 47 23.31 -3.31 4.93
N SER A 48 23.96 -4.20 4.19
CA SER A 48 25.38 -4.05 3.82
C SER A 48 25.62 -2.78 3.00
N ILE A 49 24.78 -2.49 2.00
CA ILE A 49 24.90 -1.26 1.20
C ILE A 49 24.77 -0.01 2.06
N VAL A 50 23.78 0.03 2.98
CA VAL A 50 23.57 1.17 3.88
C VAL A 50 24.76 1.35 4.83
N VAL A 51 25.25 0.28 5.45
CA VAL A 51 26.38 0.32 6.39
C VAL A 51 27.67 0.73 5.68
N ILE A 52 27.96 0.16 4.51
CA ILE A 52 29.13 0.53 3.70
C ILE A 52 29.02 1.98 3.26
N GLY A 53 27.85 2.41 2.78
CA GLY A 53 27.59 3.80 2.38
C GLY A 53 27.84 4.79 3.53
N LEU A 54 27.33 4.49 4.73
CA LEU A 54 27.59 5.27 5.92
C LEU A 54 29.09 5.30 6.26
N ALA A 55 29.77 4.15 6.25
CA ALA A 55 31.20 4.06 6.55
C ALA A 55 32.03 4.90 5.56
N VAL A 56 31.72 4.86 4.26
CA VAL A 56 32.38 5.68 3.23
C VAL A 56 32.13 7.17 3.47
N LEU A 57 30.90 7.56 3.80
CA LEU A 57 30.57 8.96 4.12
C LEU A 57 31.31 9.46 5.36
N LEU A 58 31.31 8.68 6.44
CA LEU A 58 32.03 9.00 7.67
C LEU A 58 33.54 9.08 7.45
N TYR A 59 34.11 8.14 6.71
CA TYR A 59 35.51 8.17 6.32
C TYR A 59 35.85 9.45 5.55
N SER A 60 35.03 9.80 4.55
CA SER A 60 35.21 11.04 3.80
C SER A 60 35.11 12.27 4.69
N PHE A 61 34.13 12.33 5.60
CA PHE A 61 33.92 13.47 6.50
C PHE A 61 35.09 13.67 7.46
N ILE A 62 35.60 12.58 8.05
CA ILE A 62 36.67 12.64 9.05
C ILE A 62 38.02 12.91 8.38
N PHE A 63 38.35 12.16 7.33
CA PHE A 63 39.72 12.11 6.80
C PHE A 63 39.93 12.98 5.55
N ARG A 64 38.91 13.14 4.70
CA ARG A 64 39.04 13.86 3.42
C ARG A 64 38.56 15.30 3.51
N LEU A 65 37.34 15.49 3.98
CA LEU A 65 36.65 16.78 4.07
C LEU A 65 36.90 17.50 5.40
N LYS A 66 37.33 16.77 6.44
CA LYS A 66 37.62 17.28 7.79
C LYS A 66 36.48 18.12 8.37
N VAL A 67 35.26 17.62 8.22
CA VAL A 67 34.03 18.28 8.67
C VAL A 67 34.02 18.37 10.20
N LYS A 68 33.89 19.57 10.76
CA LYS A 68 33.93 19.80 12.22
C LYS A 68 32.55 19.82 12.90
N LYS A 69 31.48 19.94 12.13
CA LYS A 69 30.13 20.17 12.66
C LYS A 69 29.50 18.84 13.12
N VAL A 70 29.45 18.62 14.42
CA VAL A 70 28.94 17.38 15.04
C VAL A 70 27.52 17.03 14.61
N SER A 71 26.66 18.03 14.42
CA SER A 71 25.28 17.78 13.98
C SER A 71 25.19 17.08 12.62
N GLN A 72 26.14 17.30 11.71
CA GLN A 72 26.15 16.60 10.41
C GLN A 72 26.36 15.09 10.60
N TYR A 73 27.24 14.68 11.51
CA TYR A 73 27.46 13.27 11.86
C TYR A 73 26.23 12.65 12.49
N ILE A 74 25.59 13.36 13.43
CA ILE A 74 24.35 12.90 14.09
C ILE A 74 23.26 12.66 13.04
N TRP A 75 23.06 13.59 12.11
CA TRP A 75 22.05 13.44 11.06
C TRP A 75 22.34 12.27 10.11
N LEU A 76 23.60 12.04 9.73
CA LEU A 76 23.98 10.89 8.91
C LEU A 76 23.70 9.56 9.63
N ILE A 77 24.11 9.45 10.89
CA ILE A 77 23.88 8.25 11.71
C ILE A 77 22.39 8.04 11.94
N LEU A 78 21.63 9.10 12.24
CA LEU A 78 20.18 9.02 12.44
C LEU A 78 19.46 8.57 11.16
N CYS A 79 19.79 9.15 10.00
CA CYS A 79 19.17 8.76 8.74
C CYS A 79 19.52 7.32 8.35
N ALA A 80 20.77 6.90 8.54
CA ALA A 80 21.18 5.51 8.32
C ALA A 80 20.46 4.55 9.29
N GLY A 81 20.36 4.93 10.57
CA GLY A 81 19.64 4.16 11.59
C GLY A 81 18.15 4.02 11.27
N LEU A 82 17.48 5.08 10.81
CA LEU A 82 16.10 5.03 10.32
C LEU A 82 15.99 4.10 9.10
N TYR A 83 16.92 4.20 8.14
CA TYR A 83 16.93 3.32 6.97
C TYR A 83 17.04 1.85 7.35
N LEU A 84 17.96 1.52 8.27
CA LEU A 84 18.12 0.17 8.80
C LEU A 84 16.89 -0.29 9.58
N TYR A 85 16.31 0.58 10.41
CA TYR A 85 15.08 0.27 11.15
C TYR A 85 13.94 -0.14 10.21
N PHE A 86 13.66 0.65 9.16
CA PHE A 86 12.62 0.30 8.19
C PHE A 86 12.98 -0.95 7.38
N THR A 87 14.23 -1.09 6.95
CA THR A 87 14.71 -2.30 6.25
C THR A 87 14.48 -3.57 7.10
N LEU A 88 14.78 -3.52 8.40
CA LEU A 88 14.58 -4.66 9.30
C LEU A 88 13.10 -4.90 9.62
N LYS A 89 12.25 -3.87 9.56
CA LYS A 89 10.80 -4.02 9.70
C LYS A 89 10.18 -4.73 8.50
N LEU A 90 10.81 -4.63 7.32
CA LEU A 90 10.40 -5.29 6.07
C LEU A 90 10.87 -6.75 5.97
N LYS A 91 11.43 -7.37 7.03
CA LYS A 91 11.91 -8.76 7.00
C LYS A 91 10.86 -9.80 6.60
N THR A 92 9.57 -9.49 6.79
CA THR A 92 8.47 -10.36 6.35
C THR A 92 8.38 -10.42 4.82
N TYR A 93 8.66 -9.31 4.15
CA TYR A 93 8.66 -9.14 2.69
C TYR A 93 10.00 -8.51 2.27
N PRO A 94 11.12 -9.26 2.39
CA PRO A 94 12.46 -8.69 2.32
C PRO A 94 12.80 -8.13 0.93
N GLU A 95 12.08 -8.51 -0.11
CA GLU A 95 12.13 -7.89 -1.45
C GLU A 95 11.72 -6.41 -1.45
N GLU A 96 10.82 -5.99 -0.56
CA GLU A 96 10.41 -4.59 -0.42
C GLU A 96 11.58 -3.73 0.09
N ALA A 97 12.56 -4.32 0.80
CA ALA A 97 13.76 -3.60 1.22
C ALA A 97 14.63 -3.16 0.03
N VAL A 98 14.63 -3.93 -1.08
CA VAL A 98 15.37 -3.54 -2.30
C VAL A 98 14.70 -2.34 -2.93
N HIS A 99 13.38 -2.36 -3.11
CA HIS A 99 12.62 -1.20 -3.57
C HIS A 99 12.85 0.01 -2.65
N PHE A 100 12.83 -0.20 -1.34
CA PHE A 100 13.12 0.86 -0.37
C PHE A 100 14.50 1.48 -0.65
N LEU A 101 15.53 0.70 -0.96
CA LEU A 101 16.85 1.22 -1.36
C LEU A 101 16.82 1.98 -2.69
N GLU A 102 16.15 1.44 -3.71
CA GLU A 102 16.04 2.02 -5.05
C GLU A 102 15.37 3.40 -5.02
N TYR A 103 14.28 3.55 -4.27
CA TYR A 103 13.57 4.83 -4.10
C TYR A 103 14.37 5.86 -3.30
N GLY A 104 15.17 5.41 -2.34
CA GLY A 104 16.20 6.25 -1.73
C GLY A 104 17.15 6.79 -2.80
N LEU A 105 17.80 5.90 -3.56
CA LEU A 105 18.75 6.29 -4.59
C LEU A 105 18.13 7.20 -5.67
N LEU A 106 16.89 6.92 -6.09
CA LEU A 106 16.14 7.74 -7.02
C LEU A 106 15.98 9.18 -6.52
N SER A 107 15.72 9.37 -5.23
CA SER A 107 15.61 10.70 -4.61
C SER A 107 16.91 11.51 -4.72
N TYR A 108 18.06 10.84 -4.59
CA TYR A 108 19.36 11.49 -4.79
C TYR A 108 19.55 11.94 -6.23
N PHE A 109 19.17 11.12 -7.22
CA PHE A 109 19.26 11.52 -8.63
C PHE A 109 18.33 12.68 -8.97
N PHE A 110 17.10 12.69 -8.43
CA PHE A 110 16.21 13.84 -8.55
C PHE A 110 16.81 15.09 -7.90
N PHE A 111 17.31 15.00 -6.67
CA PHE A 111 17.96 16.12 -5.99
C PHE A 111 19.15 16.67 -6.80
N ARG A 112 20.06 15.80 -7.25
CA ARG A 112 21.24 16.17 -8.04
C ARG A 112 20.86 16.88 -9.35
N THR A 113 19.76 16.47 -9.95
CA THR A 113 19.31 17.02 -11.22
C THR A 113 18.55 18.33 -11.03
N LEU A 114 17.63 18.39 -10.07
CA LEU A 114 16.83 19.57 -9.77
C LEU A 114 17.66 20.69 -9.15
N SER A 115 18.69 20.37 -8.37
CA SER A 115 19.61 21.36 -7.75
C SER A 115 20.35 22.23 -8.76
N GLN A 116 20.43 21.81 -10.03
CA GLN A 116 20.96 22.64 -11.10
C GLN A 116 20.08 23.87 -11.38
N LYS A 117 18.76 23.73 -11.22
CA LYS A 117 17.76 24.77 -11.50
C LYS A 117 17.19 25.40 -10.23
N ILE A 118 17.04 24.63 -9.16
CA ILE A 118 16.48 25.03 -7.87
C ILE A 118 17.62 25.02 -6.86
N ARG A 119 18.13 26.19 -6.49
CA ARG A 119 19.23 26.35 -5.52
C ARG A 119 18.77 26.84 -4.14
N ASP A 120 17.49 26.68 -3.87
CA ASP A 120 16.85 27.06 -2.61
C ASP A 120 16.24 25.81 -1.94
N ILE A 121 15.75 25.97 -0.72
CA ILE A 121 15.29 24.87 0.13
C ILE A 121 14.16 24.03 -0.49
N THR A 122 13.38 24.59 -1.42
CA THR A 122 12.28 23.87 -2.05
C THR A 122 12.74 22.70 -2.92
N VAL A 123 14.03 22.60 -3.26
CA VAL A 123 14.59 21.47 -4.03
C VAL A 123 14.35 20.13 -3.34
N TYR A 124 14.43 20.07 -2.01
CA TYR A 124 14.24 18.83 -1.26
C TYR A 124 12.80 18.35 -1.34
N ILE A 125 11.84 19.25 -1.08
CA ILE A 125 10.41 18.94 -1.16
C ILE A 125 10.03 18.60 -2.61
N THR A 126 10.55 19.36 -3.57
CA THR A 126 10.29 19.11 -4.99
C THR A 126 10.82 17.74 -5.41
N ALA A 127 12.05 17.39 -5.03
CA ALA A 127 12.61 16.07 -5.30
C ALA A 127 11.78 14.95 -4.67
N ALA A 128 11.36 15.11 -3.41
CA ALA A 128 10.49 14.16 -2.73
C ALA A 128 9.16 13.98 -3.47
N LEU A 129 8.54 15.05 -3.98
CA LEU A 129 7.29 14.97 -4.75
C LEU A 129 7.46 14.33 -6.14
N PHE A 130 8.65 14.41 -6.74
CA PHE A 130 8.95 13.62 -7.94
C PHE A 130 9.11 12.14 -7.63
N VAL A 131 9.74 11.80 -6.49
CA VAL A 131 9.82 10.42 -6.01
C VAL A 131 8.42 9.88 -5.71
N LEU A 132 7.56 10.67 -5.06
CA LEU A 132 6.15 10.32 -4.84
C LEU A 132 5.43 10.03 -6.16
N LEU A 133 5.63 10.88 -7.17
CA LEU A 133 5.01 10.69 -8.48
C LEU A 133 5.47 9.37 -9.12
N VAL A 134 6.77 9.08 -9.08
CA VAL A 134 7.29 7.79 -9.59
C VAL A 134 6.70 6.63 -8.81
N GLY A 135 6.60 6.72 -7.48
CA GLY A 135 5.98 5.70 -6.64
C GLY A 135 4.51 5.46 -6.97
N ILE A 136 3.72 6.51 -7.23
CA ILE A 136 2.33 6.38 -7.69
C ILE A 136 2.28 5.68 -9.05
N LEU A 137 3.16 6.05 -9.98
CA LEU A 137 3.20 5.46 -11.32
C LEU A 137 3.65 3.99 -11.28
N ASP A 138 4.56 3.64 -10.39
CA ASP A 138 5.06 2.29 -10.19
C ASP A 138 3.98 1.37 -9.65
N GLU A 139 3.31 1.75 -8.58
CA GLU A 139 2.15 1.01 -8.09
C GLU A 139 1.04 0.93 -9.15
N SER A 140 0.87 1.99 -9.95
CA SER A 140 -0.15 1.99 -11.02
C SER A 140 0.19 1.00 -12.11
N PHE A 141 1.48 0.90 -12.43
CA PHE A 141 1.98 -0.06 -13.39
C PHE A 141 1.93 -1.49 -12.84
N GLN A 142 2.30 -1.67 -11.57
CA GLN A 142 2.20 -2.93 -10.84
C GLN A 142 0.76 -3.45 -10.84
N TRP A 143 -0.23 -2.59 -10.58
CA TRP A 143 -1.64 -2.95 -10.67
C TRP A 143 -2.08 -3.45 -12.06
N VAL A 144 -1.41 -2.98 -13.13
CA VAL A 144 -1.68 -3.44 -14.49
C VAL A 144 -0.99 -4.78 -14.80
N ILE A 145 -0.06 -5.26 -13.96
CA ILE A 145 0.58 -6.55 -14.15
C ILE A 145 -0.27 -7.64 -13.47
N PRO A 146 -0.60 -8.75 -14.17
CA PRO A 146 -1.38 -9.83 -13.57
C PRO A 146 -0.74 -10.38 -12.29
N GLN A 147 -1.57 -10.77 -11.31
CA GLN A 147 -1.13 -11.33 -10.02
C GLN A 147 -0.26 -10.38 -9.17
N ARG A 148 -0.32 -9.09 -9.46
CA ARG A 148 0.27 -8.04 -8.64
C ARG A 148 -0.82 -7.17 -8.04
N PHE A 149 -0.49 -6.64 -6.87
CA PHE A 149 -1.46 -5.97 -6.02
C PHE A 149 -1.05 -4.51 -5.86
N TRP A 150 -2.05 -3.64 -5.80
CA TRP A 150 -1.86 -2.22 -5.49
C TRP A 150 -1.86 -2.03 -3.97
N ASP A 151 -0.93 -1.23 -3.43
CA ASP A 151 -1.05 -0.74 -2.06
C ASP A 151 -0.60 0.72 -1.90
N TYR A 152 -1.47 1.54 -1.34
CA TYR A 152 -1.14 2.90 -0.94
C TYR A 152 0.01 2.96 0.08
N LYS A 153 0.21 1.90 0.87
CA LYS A 153 1.33 1.78 1.80
C LYS A 153 2.67 1.76 1.08
N ASP A 154 2.74 1.12 -0.08
CA ASP A 154 3.99 0.96 -0.84
C ASP A 154 4.42 2.29 -1.43
N ILE A 155 3.47 3.08 -1.95
CA ILE A 155 3.68 4.50 -2.31
C ILE A 155 4.26 5.28 -1.11
N GLY A 156 3.68 5.08 0.08
CA GLY A 156 4.12 5.74 1.31
C GLY A 156 5.54 5.33 1.72
N LEU A 157 5.88 4.04 1.63
CA LEU A 157 7.21 3.52 1.91
C LEU A 157 8.25 4.03 0.92
N ASN A 158 7.93 4.05 -0.37
CA ASN A 158 8.76 4.59 -1.44
C ASN A 158 9.04 6.09 -1.23
N PHE A 159 8.02 6.86 -0.89
CA PHE A 159 8.16 8.27 -0.54
C PHE A 159 9.01 8.47 0.73
N LEU A 160 8.82 7.64 1.75
CA LEU A 160 9.56 7.68 3.00
C LEU A 160 11.06 7.38 2.77
N ALA A 161 11.40 6.39 1.95
CA ALA A 161 12.78 6.08 1.59
C ALA A 161 13.49 7.29 0.99
N GLY A 162 12.86 7.92 0.00
CA GLY A 162 13.37 9.14 -0.61
C GLY A 162 13.48 10.29 0.39
N GLY A 163 12.47 10.45 1.25
CA GLY A 163 12.46 11.46 2.31
C GLY A 163 13.62 11.33 3.30
N ILE A 164 13.93 10.12 3.76
CA ILE A 164 15.04 9.86 4.68
C ILE A 164 16.38 10.21 4.00
N LEU A 165 16.60 9.79 2.75
CA LEU A 165 17.84 10.13 2.06
C LEU A 165 17.97 11.64 1.81
N LEU A 166 16.89 12.30 1.39
CA LEU A 166 16.87 13.75 1.20
C LEU A 166 17.11 14.52 2.50
N LEU A 167 16.61 14.02 3.63
CA LEU A 167 16.90 14.57 4.96
C LEU A 167 18.39 14.43 5.31
N GLY A 168 18.98 13.27 5.02
CA GLY A 168 20.42 13.04 5.14
C GLY A 168 21.26 13.98 4.28
N ILE A 169 20.81 14.26 3.04
CA ILE A 169 21.46 15.25 2.17
C ILE A 169 21.31 16.66 2.76
N TRP A 170 20.11 17.04 3.20
CA TRP A 170 19.85 18.39 3.70
C TRP A 170 20.60 18.70 4.99
N LYS A 171 20.50 17.83 5.99
CA LYS A 171 21.00 18.09 7.35
C LYS A 171 22.34 17.41 7.65
N GLY A 172 22.63 16.29 7.00
CA GLY A 172 23.90 15.58 7.12
C GLY A 172 24.96 16.15 6.18
N ILE A 173 24.69 16.15 4.87
CA ILE A 173 25.65 16.67 3.87
C ILE A 173 25.67 18.20 3.87
N GLU A 174 24.51 18.85 3.97
CA GLU A 174 24.36 20.31 4.02
C GLU A 174 25.10 21.02 2.87
N PRO A 175 24.76 20.72 1.60
CA PRO A 175 25.49 21.24 0.45
C PRO A 175 25.39 22.77 0.35
N GLU A 176 26.53 23.45 0.33
CA GLU A 176 26.63 24.92 0.23
C GLU A 176 25.93 25.52 -1.00
N ALA A 177 25.78 24.72 -2.07
CA ALA A 177 25.10 25.14 -3.29
C ALA A 177 23.61 25.50 -3.08
N ILE A 178 22.99 25.03 -1.99
CA ILE A 178 21.57 25.22 -1.66
C ILE A 178 21.43 26.28 -0.55
N CYS A 179 21.74 27.52 -0.89
CA CYS A 179 21.70 28.66 0.04
C CYS A 179 20.92 29.86 -0.51
N LYS A 180 20.35 29.75 -1.72
CA LYS A 180 19.70 30.88 -2.38
C LYS A 180 18.29 31.11 -1.83
N PRO A 181 17.78 32.35 -1.87
CA PRO A 181 16.39 32.62 -1.55
C PRO A 181 15.46 31.92 -2.56
N VAL A 182 14.25 31.63 -2.11
CA VAL A 182 13.22 30.97 -2.91
C VAL A 182 12.90 31.81 -4.15
N ARG A 183 12.83 31.17 -5.32
CA ARG A 183 12.55 31.83 -6.60
C ARG A 183 11.20 31.43 -7.17
N LYS A 184 10.62 32.30 -8.00
CA LYS A 184 9.37 32.05 -8.73
C LYS A 184 9.37 30.74 -9.52
N LYS A 185 10.49 30.39 -10.16
CA LYS A 185 10.65 29.13 -10.91
C LYS A 185 10.54 27.93 -9.99
N SER A 186 11.14 27.99 -8.79
CA SER A 186 11.09 26.94 -7.78
C SER A 186 9.67 26.72 -7.28
N VAL A 187 8.96 27.80 -6.92
CA VAL A 187 7.52 27.74 -6.55
C VAL A 187 6.68 27.16 -7.69
N THR A 188 6.97 27.51 -8.94
CA THR A 188 6.22 27.01 -10.10
C THR A 188 6.37 25.51 -10.28
N ILE A 189 7.59 24.99 -10.18
CA ILE A 189 7.84 23.55 -10.29
C ILE A 189 7.21 22.83 -9.10
N LEU A 190 7.42 23.33 -7.88
CA LEU A 190 6.89 22.76 -6.65
C LEU A 190 5.36 22.66 -6.68
N THR A 191 4.65 23.74 -7.02
CA THR A 191 3.18 23.70 -7.06
C THR A 191 2.67 22.84 -8.21
N GLY A 192 3.35 22.87 -9.36
CA GLY A 192 3.02 22.00 -10.49
C GLY A 192 3.09 20.51 -10.14
N ILE A 193 4.22 20.06 -9.57
CA ILE A 193 4.39 18.65 -9.20
C ILE A 193 3.46 18.25 -8.06
N LEU A 194 3.17 19.15 -7.11
CA LEU A 194 2.21 18.87 -6.03
C LEU A 194 0.79 18.67 -6.58
N MET A 195 0.34 19.54 -7.50
CA MET A 195 -0.97 19.40 -8.14
C MET A 195 -1.07 18.10 -8.95
N ILE A 196 0.00 17.72 -9.67
CA ILE A 196 0.04 16.46 -10.42
C ILE A 196 -0.12 15.27 -9.47
N ASN A 197 0.62 15.22 -8.36
CA ASN A 197 0.51 14.13 -7.39
C ASN A 197 -0.91 14.03 -6.81
N ILE A 198 -1.52 15.16 -6.43
CA ILE A 198 -2.89 15.19 -5.90
C ILE A 198 -3.91 14.71 -6.94
N ALA A 199 -3.77 15.14 -8.20
CA ALA A 199 -4.61 14.68 -9.29
C ALA A 199 -4.45 13.17 -9.52
N MET A 200 -3.21 12.66 -9.52
CA MET A 200 -2.93 11.22 -9.68
C MET A 200 -3.54 10.39 -8.56
N ILE A 201 -3.40 10.82 -7.29
CA ILE A 201 -4.07 10.16 -6.15
C ILE A 201 -5.60 10.15 -6.35
N GLY A 202 -6.17 11.25 -6.83
CA GLY A 202 -7.59 11.31 -7.18
C GLY A 202 -8.00 10.30 -8.26
N LEU A 203 -7.17 10.12 -9.28
CA LEU A 203 -7.39 9.10 -10.31
C LEU A 203 -7.32 7.69 -9.73
N CYS A 204 -6.34 7.39 -8.88
CA CYS A 204 -6.21 6.10 -8.21
C CYS A 204 -7.44 5.79 -7.32
N LEU A 205 -7.88 6.77 -6.53
CA LEU A 205 -9.10 6.64 -5.71
C LEU A 205 -10.37 6.44 -6.56
N SER A 206 -10.38 6.98 -7.78
CA SER A 206 -11.50 6.83 -8.72
C SER A 206 -11.50 5.50 -9.46
N ASN A 207 -10.39 4.75 -9.41
CA ASN A 207 -10.23 3.48 -10.11
C ASN A 207 -10.87 2.33 -9.31
N THR A 208 -12.18 2.47 -9.09
CA THR A 208 -13.02 1.49 -8.38
C THR A 208 -13.41 0.33 -9.29
N PRO A 209 -13.86 -0.82 -8.73
CA PRO A 209 -14.38 -1.94 -9.53
C PRO A 209 -15.39 -1.51 -10.60
N ALA A 210 -16.32 -0.61 -10.26
CA ALA A 210 -17.32 -0.09 -11.18
C ALA A 210 -16.72 0.75 -12.33
N SER A 211 -15.64 1.51 -12.05
CA SER A 211 -14.89 2.23 -13.07
C SER A 211 -14.13 1.26 -13.99
N VAL A 212 -13.41 0.30 -13.41
CA VAL A 212 -12.66 -0.74 -14.13
C VAL A 212 -13.59 -1.49 -15.08
N ASN A 213 -14.69 -2.03 -14.57
CA ASN A 213 -15.69 -2.74 -15.37
C ASN A 213 -16.19 -1.93 -16.56
N ARG A 214 -16.36 -0.61 -16.40
CA ARG A 214 -16.84 0.28 -17.46
C ARG A 214 -15.84 0.44 -18.59
N TYR A 215 -14.59 0.80 -18.29
CA TYR A 215 -13.61 1.01 -19.35
C TYR A 215 -13.01 -0.30 -19.88
N ALA A 216 -12.83 -1.32 -19.05
CA ALA A 216 -12.35 -2.64 -19.48
C ALA A 216 -13.40 -3.37 -20.33
N GLY A 217 -14.69 -3.16 -20.06
CA GLY A 217 -15.78 -3.67 -20.91
C GLY A 217 -15.87 -2.96 -22.26
N THR A 218 -15.38 -1.72 -22.36
CA THR A 218 -15.38 -0.95 -23.62
C THR A 218 -14.10 -1.20 -24.43
N ILE A 219 -12.96 -1.37 -23.75
CA ILE A 219 -11.65 -1.53 -24.35
C ILE A 219 -11.23 -2.99 -24.20
N GLY A 220 -11.48 -3.82 -25.22
CA GLY A 220 -11.29 -5.27 -25.14
C GLY A 220 -9.86 -5.72 -24.75
N PHE A 221 -8.82 -4.95 -25.07
CA PHE A 221 -7.44 -5.26 -24.64
C PHE A 221 -7.25 -5.17 -23.11
N LEU A 222 -8.11 -4.43 -22.42
CA LEU A 222 -8.09 -4.24 -20.96
C LEU A 222 -9.06 -5.18 -20.24
N SER A 223 -9.77 -6.08 -20.94
CA SER A 223 -10.82 -6.91 -20.31
C SER A 223 -10.29 -7.81 -19.19
N TRP A 224 -9.02 -8.21 -19.25
CA TRP A 224 -8.41 -9.03 -18.20
C TRP A 224 -8.39 -8.31 -16.83
N LEU A 225 -8.40 -6.97 -16.80
CA LEU A 225 -8.44 -6.18 -15.55
C LEU A 225 -9.68 -6.46 -14.71
N GLN A 226 -10.74 -6.98 -15.34
CA GLN A 226 -11.97 -7.37 -14.65
C GLN A 226 -11.77 -8.56 -13.69
N ASN A 227 -10.66 -9.29 -13.86
CA ASN A 227 -10.33 -10.47 -13.05
C ASN A 227 -9.20 -10.22 -12.04
N GLU A 228 -8.61 -9.03 -12.02
CA GLU A 228 -7.53 -8.69 -11.08
C GLU A 228 -8.05 -7.94 -9.84
N GLU A 229 -7.18 -7.79 -8.83
CA GLU A 229 -7.53 -7.07 -7.61
C GLU A 229 -7.88 -5.61 -7.91
N PRO A 230 -8.95 -5.07 -7.32
CA PRO A 230 -9.31 -3.66 -7.48
C PRO A 230 -8.28 -2.74 -6.83
N MET A 231 -7.97 -1.63 -7.52
CA MET A 231 -7.06 -0.60 -7.01
C MET A 231 -7.63 0.13 -5.78
N THR A 232 -8.93 0.43 -5.76
CA THR A 232 -9.58 1.09 -4.63
C THR A 232 -11.02 0.63 -4.47
N GLU A 233 -11.37 0.23 -3.26
CA GLU A 233 -12.74 -0.12 -2.89
C GLU A 233 -13.27 0.80 -1.80
N TYR A 234 -14.56 1.08 -1.87
CA TYR A 234 -15.30 1.77 -0.82
C TYR A 234 -16.30 0.82 -0.19
N GLY A 235 -16.57 1.01 1.09
CA GLY A 235 -17.56 0.21 1.80
C GLY A 235 -18.07 0.91 3.04
N TYR A 236 -18.65 0.11 3.93
CA TYR A 236 -19.36 0.55 5.11
C TYR A 236 -18.78 -0.09 6.36
N ARG A 237 -18.83 0.66 7.46
CA ARG A 237 -18.41 0.22 8.78
C ARG A 237 -19.62 0.21 9.71
N TYR A 238 -19.94 -0.97 10.22
CA TYR A 238 -21.05 -1.21 11.13
C TYR A 238 -20.55 -1.62 12.50
N LYS A 239 -21.16 -1.07 13.55
CA LYS A 239 -20.98 -1.56 14.91
C LYS A 239 -22.17 -2.44 15.26
N ASP A 240 -21.90 -3.71 15.50
CA ASP A 240 -22.87 -4.73 15.85
C ASP A 240 -22.63 -5.17 17.31
N SER A 241 -23.68 -5.19 18.12
CA SER A 241 -23.59 -5.52 19.55
C SER A 241 -23.19 -6.98 19.82
N GLU A 242 -23.48 -7.88 18.88
CA GLU A 242 -23.22 -9.32 19.01
C GLU A 242 -21.96 -9.76 18.26
N ILE A 243 -21.41 -8.93 17.38
CA ILE A 243 -20.25 -9.29 16.57
C ILE A 243 -19.04 -8.39 16.91
N GLY A 244 -19.24 -7.08 17.03
CA GLY A 244 -18.16 -6.11 17.12
C GLY A 244 -18.21 -5.14 15.94
N ILE A 245 -17.11 -4.98 15.21
CA ILE A 245 -17.05 -4.13 14.02
C ILE A 245 -17.12 -4.99 12.76
N LEU A 246 -18.14 -4.76 11.94
CA LEU A 246 -18.29 -5.34 10.61
C LEU A 246 -17.90 -4.30 9.56
N TYR A 247 -17.03 -4.71 8.64
CA TYR A 247 -16.75 -4.02 7.39
C TYR A 247 -17.45 -4.78 6.26
N SER A 248 -18.15 -4.06 5.39
CA SER A 248 -18.85 -4.67 4.26
C SER A 248 -18.79 -3.77 3.03
N ARG A 249 -18.76 -4.36 1.83
CA ARG A 249 -18.92 -3.64 0.56
C ARG A 249 -20.33 -3.11 0.36
N PHE A 250 -21.28 -3.62 1.12
CA PHE A 250 -22.70 -3.41 0.92
C PHE A 250 -23.32 -2.68 2.11
N THR A 251 -24.42 -2.00 1.84
CA THR A 251 -25.33 -1.62 2.91
C THR A 251 -25.98 -2.86 3.52
N LEU A 252 -26.39 -2.78 4.79
CA LEU A 252 -27.11 -3.89 5.43
C LEU A 252 -28.43 -4.24 4.70
N GLU A 253 -29.07 -3.26 4.06
CA GLU A 253 -30.26 -3.48 3.24
C GLU A 253 -29.92 -4.22 1.94
N GLU A 254 -28.82 -3.84 1.28
CA GLU A 254 -28.33 -4.55 0.09
C GLU A 254 -27.92 -5.98 0.40
N LEU A 255 -27.20 -6.24 1.50
CA LEU A 255 -26.86 -7.60 1.94
C LEU A 255 -28.12 -8.46 2.06
N ARG A 256 -29.11 -7.98 2.83
CA ARG A 256 -30.37 -8.70 3.03
C ARG A 256 -31.11 -8.94 1.72
N ARG A 257 -31.18 -7.93 0.86
CA ARG A 257 -31.88 -8.02 -0.42
C ARG A 257 -31.20 -9.04 -1.34
N ILE A 258 -29.86 -9.00 -1.45
CA ILE A 258 -29.10 -9.92 -2.30
C ILE A 258 -29.21 -11.35 -1.78
N ASP A 259 -29.05 -11.54 -0.46
CA ASP A 259 -29.20 -12.85 0.20
C ASP A 259 -30.60 -13.43 0.03
N LEU A 260 -31.65 -12.60 0.15
CA LEU A 260 -33.03 -13.02 -0.05
C LEU A 260 -33.29 -13.47 -1.50
N ILE A 261 -32.80 -12.71 -2.48
CA ILE A 261 -33.07 -12.97 -3.90
C ILE A 261 -32.23 -14.15 -4.43
N ASN A 262 -30.95 -14.19 -4.10
CA ASN A 262 -29.98 -15.10 -4.72
C ASN A 262 -29.51 -16.22 -3.79
N GLY A 263 -29.91 -16.22 -2.50
CA GLY A 263 -29.30 -17.09 -1.49
C GLY A 263 -29.38 -18.58 -1.83
N GLU A 264 -30.48 -19.07 -2.40
CA GLU A 264 -30.56 -20.47 -2.82
C GLU A 264 -29.53 -20.81 -3.91
N LEU A 265 -29.40 -19.96 -4.94
CA LEU A 265 -28.44 -20.15 -6.02
C LEU A 265 -27.01 -20.06 -5.48
N PHE A 266 -26.73 -19.05 -4.67
CA PHE A 266 -25.40 -18.80 -4.10
C PHE A 266 -24.99 -19.89 -3.12
N GLY A 267 -25.91 -20.45 -2.34
CA GLY A 267 -25.64 -21.55 -1.41
C GLY A 267 -25.15 -22.81 -2.14
N LYS A 268 -25.72 -23.11 -3.32
CA LYS A 268 -25.32 -24.23 -4.18
C LYS A 268 -23.98 -24.02 -4.91
N ILE A 269 -23.53 -22.76 -5.02
CA ILE A 269 -22.28 -22.40 -5.71
C ILE A 269 -21.09 -22.47 -4.76
N LEU A 270 -21.29 -22.24 -3.45
CA LEU A 270 -20.22 -22.23 -2.47
C LEU A 270 -19.48 -23.58 -2.42
N PRO A 271 -18.13 -23.56 -2.28
CA PRO A 271 -17.36 -24.78 -2.21
C PRO A 271 -17.61 -25.51 -0.89
N GLU A 272 -17.89 -26.81 -0.94
CA GLU A 272 -18.16 -27.67 0.23
C GLU A 272 -17.01 -27.70 1.27
N ASN A 273 -15.76 -27.44 0.87
CA ASN A 273 -14.60 -27.33 1.75
C ASN A 273 -13.91 -25.98 1.59
N SER A 274 -14.34 -24.98 2.38
CA SER A 274 -13.74 -23.64 2.42
C SER A 274 -12.37 -23.59 3.12
N ASP A 275 -11.96 -24.64 3.81
CA ASP A 275 -10.64 -24.79 4.42
C ASP A 275 -9.55 -25.23 3.40
N ASN A 276 -9.96 -25.78 2.25
CA ASN A 276 -9.04 -26.14 1.18
C ASN A 276 -8.58 -24.89 0.44
N GLU A 277 -7.37 -24.43 0.75
CA GLU A 277 -6.78 -23.21 0.21
C GLU A 277 -6.76 -23.16 -1.34
N LEU A 278 -6.56 -24.30 -2.01
CA LEU A 278 -6.57 -24.37 -3.48
C LEU A 278 -7.97 -24.16 -4.03
N LYS A 279 -8.97 -24.86 -3.48
CA LYS A 279 -10.38 -24.70 -3.90
C LYS A 279 -10.88 -23.29 -3.62
N PHE A 280 -10.52 -22.72 -2.48
CA PHE A 280 -10.85 -21.34 -2.12
C PHE A 280 -10.22 -20.33 -3.09
N LYS A 281 -8.92 -20.48 -3.40
CA LYS A 281 -8.22 -19.61 -4.36
C LYS A 281 -8.85 -19.66 -5.74
N ASP A 282 -9.22 -20.84 -6.22
CA ASP A 282 -9.87 -20.96 -7.53
C ASP A 282 -11.29 -20.41 -7.52
N PHE A 283 -12.02 -20.56 -6.41
CA PHE A 283 -13.34 -19.95 -6.24
C PHE A 283 -13.29 -18.43 -6.29
N ILE A 284 -12.42 -17.79 -5.50
CA ILE A 284 -12.34 -16.32 -5.44
C ILE A 284 -11.73 -15.69 -6.71
N LYS A 285 -11.02 -16.46 -7.56
CA LYS A 285 -10.63 -15.98 -8.90
C LYS A 285 -11.85 -15.78 -9.80
N VAL A 286 -12.80 -16.71 -9.72
CA VAL A 286 -14.04 -16.69 -10.53
C VAL A 286 -15.05 -15.71 -9.94
N TYR A 287 -15.28 -15.79 -8.63
CA TYR A 287 -16.19 -14.94 -7.86
C TYR A 287 -15.37 -13.95 -7.03
N ASN A 288 -14.78 -12.98 -7.73
CA ASN A 288 -13.95 -11.92 -7.14
C ASN A 288 -14.80 -10.68 -6.79
N GLN A 289 -14.15 -9.63 -6.27
CA GLN A 289 -14.81 -8.38 -5.90
C GLN A 289 -15.53 -7.68 -7.07
N GLN A 290 -15.10 -7.93 -8.30
CA GLN A 290 -15.67 -7.31 -9.50
C GLN A 290 -16.81 -8.13 -10.09
N THR A 291 -16.70 -9.46 -10.09
CA THR A 291 -17.66 -10.37 -10.73
C THR A 291 -18.83 -10.74 -9.81
N ASN A 292 -18.56 -11.03 -8.54
CA ASN A 292 -19.59 -11.30 -7.54
C ASN A 292 -19.12 -10.90 -6.12
N PRO A 293 -19.18 -9.60 -5.78
CA PRO A 293 -18.71 -9.10 -4.49
C PRO A 293 -19.42 -9.71 -3.28
N PHE A 294 -20.66 -10.19 -3.44
CA PHE A 294 -21.43 -10.81 -2.36
C PHE A 294 -20.87 -12.20 -2.02
N LEU A 295 -20.71 -13.07 -3.03
CA LEU A 295 -20.11 -14.39 -2.84
C LEU A 295 -18.65 -14.27 -2.38
N TYR A 296 -17.90 -13.31 -2.91
CA TYR A 296 -16.53 -13.04 -2.48
C TYR A 296 -16.46 -12.71 -0.98
N GLU A 297 -17.29 -11.76 -0.52
CA GLU A 297 -17.28 -11.32 0.89
C GLU A 297 -17.65 -12.47 1.83
N LEU A 298 -18.71 -13.22 1.51
CA LEU A 298 -19.09 -14.41 2.27
C LEU A 298 -17.98 -15.46 2.29
N ALA A 299 -17.38 -15.75 1.14
CA ALA A 299 -16.32 -16.75 1.05
C ALA A 299 -15.10 -16.36 1.89
N VAL A 300 -14.73 -15.07 1.94
CA VAL A 300 -13.65 -14.57 2.82
C VAL A 300 -13.98 -14.81 4.30
N HIS A 301 -15.22 -14.51 4.73
CA HIS A 301 -15.66 -14.77 6.10
C HIS A 301 -15.61 -16.27 6.43
N LEU A 302 -16.12 -17.13 5.54
CA LEU A 302 -16.11 -18.59 5.72
C LEU A 302 -14.69 -19.18 5.74
N SER A 303 -13.83 -18.74 4.83
CA SER A 303 -12.43 -19.19 4.80
C SER A 303 -11.68 -18.80 6.08
N ARG A 304 -11.90 -17.58 6.57
CA ARG A 304 -11.31 -17.12 7.83
C ARG A 304 -11.90 -17.86 9.03
N ARG A 305 -13.21 -18.08 9.06
CA ARG A 305 -13.90 -18.91 10.05
C ARG A 305 -13.24 -20.28 10.17
N ASP A 306 -13.12 -20.99 9.05
CA ASP A 306 -12.67 -22.38 9.03
C ASP A 306 -11.16 -22.50 9.28
N SER A 307 -10.36 -21.58 8.73
CA SER A 307 -8.93 -21.51 9.03
C SER A 307 -8.68 -21.29 10.52
N LYS A 308 -9.40 -20.36 11.16
CA LYS A 308 -9.22 -20.11 12.60
C LYS A 308 -9.75 -21.23 13.46
N PHE A 309 -10.80 -21.92 13.03
CA PHE A 309 -11.25 -23.12 13.69
C PHE A 309 -10.19 -24.22 13.70
N LYS A 310 -9.54 -24.46 12.56
CA LYS A 310 -8.45 -25.43 12.44
C LYS A 310 -7.26 -25.08 13.32
N ASP A 311 -6.84 -23.81 13.31
CA ASP A 311 -5.71 -23.30 14.09
C ASP A 311 -5.89 -23.57 15.61
N ILE A 312 -7.13 -23.63 16.13
CA ILE A 312 -7.40 -23.90 17.56
C ILE A 312 -6.84 -25.27 18.00
N SER A 313 -6.93 -26.28 17.12
CA SER A 313 -6.48 -27.65 17.42
C SER A 313 -4.96 -27.81 17.36
N GLU A 314 -4.29 -26.96 16.58
CA GLU A 314 -2.84 -26.96 16.36
C GLU A 314 -2.10 -26.01 17.31
N GLU A 315 -2.81 -25.07 17.93
CA GLU A 315 -2.26 -24.12 18.89
C GLU A 315 -2.06 -24.78 20.26
N ASP A 316 -0.94 -24.47 20.94
CA ASP A 316 -0.65 -24.93 22.30
C ASP A 316 -0.82 -23.79 23.33
N SER A 317 -0.78 -22.53 22.87
CA SER A 317 -0.93 -21.35 23.71
C SER A 317 -2.35 -21.21 24.27
N LEU A 318 -2.45 -21.28 25.60
CA LEU A 318 -3.68 -20.94 26.35
C LEU A 318 -4.12 -19.48 26.18
N TYR A 319 -3.22 -18.59 25.74
CA TYR A 319 -3.53 -17.18 25.49
C TYR A 319 -4.12 -16.96 24.09
N SER A 320 -3.61 -17.69 23.09
CA SER A 320 -4.02 -17.51 21.69
C SER A 320 -5.30 -18.28 21.35
N LYS A 321 -5.58 -19.40 22.04
CA LYS A 321 -6.81 -20.19 21.81
C LYS A 321 -8.11 -19.39 21.95
N PRO A 322 -8.33 -18.58 23.00
CA PRO A 322 -9.52 -17.75 23.11
C PRO A 322 -9.67 -16.73 21.98
N GLU A 323 -8.56 -16.17 21.47
CA GLU A 323 -8.57 -15.23 20.34
C GLU A 323 -9.01 -15.92 19.05
N LEU A 324 -8.44 -17.09 18.76
CA LEU A 324 -8.77 -17.91 17.58
C LEU A 324 -10.24 -18.36 17.64
N ALA A 325 -10.70 -18.84 18.81
CA ALA A 325 -12.08 -19.21 19.05
C ALA A 325 -13.04 -18.03 18.90
N ASN A 326 -12.70 -16.86 19.47
CA ASN A 326 -13.49 -15.66 19.30
C ASN A 326 -13.56 -15.24 17.83
N THR A 327 -12.44 -15.24 17.11
CA THR A 327 -12.43 -14.93 15.67
C THR A 327 -13.34 -15.87 14.90
N SER A 328 -13.15 -17.19 15.05
CA SER A 328 -13.95 -18.21 14.38
C SER A 328 -15.44 -18.07 14.71
N PHE A 329 -15.80 -17.84 15.97
CA PHE A 329 -17.18 -17.65 16.40
C PHE A 329 -17.83 -16.41 15.78
N ARG A 330 -17.12 -15.27 15.75
CA ARG A 330 -17.66 -14.01 15.24
C ARG A 330 -17.80 -14.03 13.71
N GLU A 331 -16.88 -14.66 12.99
CA GLU A 331 -17.02 -14.89 11.54
C GLU A 331 -18.26 -15.76 11.23
N ASN A 332 -18.53 -16.79 12.05
CA ASN A 332 -19.74 -17.60 11.92
C ASN A 332 -21.02 -16.76 12.15
N LEU A 333 -21.03 -15.93 13.19
CA LEU A 333 -22.16 -15.01 13.45
C LEU A 333 -22.41 -14.03 12.30
N ILE A 334 -21.35 -13.55 11.63
CA ILE A 334 -21.49 -12.72 10.42
C ILE A 334 -22.23 -13.51 9.34
N ALA A 335 -21.79 -14.74 9.05
CA ALA A 335 -22.41 -15.60 8.05
C ALA A 335 -23.89 -15.89 8.39
N GLU A 336 -24.18 -16.25 9.63
CA GLU A 336 -25.55 -16.54 10.09
C GLU A 336 -26.48 -15.32 10.07
N LYS A 337 -25.97 -14.13 10.39
CA LYS A 337 -26.78 -12.91 10.53
C LYS A 337 -26.99 -12.17 9.22
N TYR A 338 -25.96 -12.11 8.38
CA TYR A 338 -25.94 -11.26 7.18
C TYR A 338 -26.03 -12.04 5.87
N PHE A 339 -25.73 -13.35 5.89
CA PHE A 339 -25.74 -14.25 4.72
C PHE A 339 -26.61 -15.49 4.99
N SER A 340 -27.63 -15.32 5.83
CA SER A 340 -28.42 -16.39 6.43
C SER A 340 -29.06 -17.36 5.42
N ASN A 341 -29.59 -16.85 4.31
CA ASN A 341 -30.28 -17.63 3.31
C ASN A 341 -29.28 -18.42 2.46
N THR A 342 -28.20 -17.76 2.05
CA THR A 342 -27.08 -18.39 1.35
C THR A 342 -26.46 -19.50 2.18
N LEU A 343 -26.19 -19.24 3.46
CA LEU A 343 -25.61 -20.23 4.37
C LEU A 343 -26.54 -21.43 4.54
N ARG A 344 -27.84 -21.20 4.74
CA ARG A 344 -28.85 -22.28 4.90
C ARG A 344 -28.95 -23.19 3.68
N HIS A 345 -28.81 -22.63 2.48
CA HIS A 345 -28.85 -23.38 1.23
C HIS A 345 -27.48 -23.94 0.80
N SER A 346 -26.47 -23.78 1.65
CA SER A 346 -25.17 -24.45 1.51
C SER A 346 -25.03 -25.57 2.54
N GLU A 347 -24.02 -26.42 2.37
CA GLU A 347 -23.68 -27.47 3.34
C GLU A 347 -22.71 -26.97 4.44
N LEU A 348 -22.49 -25.66 4.53
CA LEU A 348 -21.46 -25.02 5.35
C LEU A 348 -21.97 -24.49 6.70
N ALA A 349 -23.26 -24.67 6.99
CA ALA A 349 -23.84 -24.31 8.28
C ALA A 349 -23.30 -25.24 9.38
N TRP A 350 -22.80 -24.65 10.47
CA TRP A 350 -22.28 -25.43 11.58
C TRP A 350 -23.37 -25.94 12.51
N PRO A 351 -23.17 -27.12 13.15
CA PRO A 351 -24.08 -27.59 14.19
C PRO A 351 -24.07 -26.67 15.42
N ASP A 352 -25.24 -26.51 16.06
CA ASP A 352 -25.41 -25.71 17.29
C ASP A 352 -24.40 -26.07 18.40
N GLN A 353 -24.00 -27.35 18.48
CA GLN A 353 -23.04 -27.82 19.46
C GLN A 353 -21.66 -27.18 19.26
N THR A 354 -21.16 -27.16 18.02
CA THR A 354 -19.87 -26.54 17.66
C THR A 354 -19.88 -25.05 17.97
N VAL A 355 -20.99 -24.36 17.65
CA VAL A 355 -21.14 -22.92 17.91
C VAL A 355 -21.13 -22.63 19.42
N LYS A 356 -21.77 -23.46 20.24
CA LYS A 356 -21.76 -23.33 21.71
C LYS A 356 -20.37 -23.51 22.29
N GLU A 357 -19.65 -24.55 21.88
CA GLU A 357 -18.27 -24.83 22.33
C GLU A 357 -17.33 -23.67 21.99
N LEU A 358 -17.43 -23.11 20.78
CA LEU A 358 -16.63 -21.95 20.38
C LEU A 358 -16.98 -20.70 21.18
N LYS A 359 -18.26 -20.46 21.46
CA LYS A 359 -18.70 -19.33 22.29
C LYS A 359 -18.14 -19.44 23.71
N GLU A 360 -18.12 -20.64 24.28
CA GLU A 360 -17.53 -20.89 25.59
C GLU A 360 -16.01 -20.69 25.57
N ALA A 361 -15.31 -21.23 24.57
CA ALA A 361 -13.87 -21.05 24.39
C ALA A 361 -13.48 -19.57 24.17
N ALA A 362 -14.33 -18.80 23.50
CA ALA A 362 -14.16 -17.36 23.27
C ALA A 362 -14.42 -16.49 24.51
N SER A 363 -15.07 -17.02 25.55
CA SER A 363 -15.60 -16.21 26.67
C SER A 363 -14.54 -15.46 27.49
N SER A 364 -13.30 -15.95 27.49
CA SER A 364 -12.17 -15.31 28.18
C SER A 364 -11.52 -14.19 27.37
N TRP A 365 -11.81 -14.08 26.07
CA TRP A 365 -11.33 -13.01 25.21
C TRP A 365 -12.14 -11.73 25.40
N LYS A 366 -11.45 -10.62 25.67
CA LYS A 366 -12.10 -9.34 26.05
C LYS A 366 -12.01 -8.24 25.01
N GLU A 367 -11.21 -8.43 23.95
CA GLU A 367 -11.04 -7.40 22.93
C GLU A 367 -12.20 -7.41 21.93
N ASP A 368 -12.53 -6.22 21.44
CA ASP A 368 -13.53 -6.06 20.39
C ASP A 368 -13.07 -6.75 19.11
N TYR A 369 -13.92 -7.60 18.55
CA TYR A 369 -13.65 -8.24 17.28
C TYR A 369 -13.86 -7.26 16.10
N ILE A 370 -12.97 -7.35 15.12
CA ILE A 370 -12.99 -6.55 13.89
C ILE A 370 -12.94 -7.51 12.70
N SER A 371 -13.96 -7.47 11.85
CA SER A 371 -14.05 -8.34 10.68
C SER A 371 -13.01 -8.00 9.63
N ASN A 372 -12.53 -9.00 8.90
CA ASN A 372 -11.67 -8.78 7.74
C ASN A 372 -12.46 -8.76 6.44
N ALA A 373 -12.68 -7.58 5.86
CA ALA A 373 -13.35 -7.43 4.56
C ALA A 373 -12.37 -7.07 3.41
N GLY A 374 -11.06 -7.20 3.66
CA GLY A 374 -10.01 -6.71 2.75
C GLY A 374 -9.78 -5.19 2.86
N LYS A 375 -9.05 -4.62 1.89
CA LYS A 375 -8.67 -3.19 1.87
C LYS A 375 -9.82 -2.31 1.36
N ILE A 376 -10.87 -2.13 2.16
CA ILE A 376 -11.99 -1.23 1.83
C ILE A 376 -11.89 0.11 2.59
N ILE A 377 -12.15 1.21 1.89
CA ILE A 377 -12.19 2.55 2.48
C ILE A 377 -13.59 2.84 3.00
N THR A 378 -13.72 3.04 4.31
CA THR A 378 -15.01 3.38 4.95
C THR A 378 -15.02 4.73 5.66
N SER A 379 -13.87 5.41 5.71
CA SER A 379 -13.72 6.69 6.43
C SER A 379 -14.25 7.88 5.64
N PHE A 380 -14.34 7.78 4.31
CA PHE A 380 -14.86 8.80 3.42
C PHE A 380 -15.41 8.18 2.13
N SER A 381 -16.32 8.88 1.46
CA SER A 381 -16.80 8.51 0.13
C SER A 381 -15.90 9.06 -0.98
N LEU A 382 -16.00 8.49 -2.18
CA LEU A 382 -15.32 9.02 -3.38
C LEU A 382 -15.70 10.50 -3.66
N SER A 383 -16.97 10.87 -3.44
CA SER A 383 -17.42 12.26 -3.61
C SER A 383 -16.79 13.22 -2.59
N ALA A 384 -16.67 12.78 -1.33
CA ALA A 384 -15.97 13.54 -0.30
C ALA A 384 -14.47 13.68 -0.63
N ALA A 385 -13.84 12.61 -1.12
CA ALA A 385 -12.45 12.63 -1.56
C ALA A 385 -12.22 13.65 -2.68
N TRP A 386 -13.04 13.64 -3.74
CA TRP A 386 -12.93 14.62 -4.83
C TRP A 386 -13.21 16.05 -4.39
N THR A 387 -14.16 16.26 -3.48
CA THR A 387 -14.40 17.58 -2.89
C THR A 387 -13.15 18.10 -2.20
N ALA A 388 -12.49 17.26 -1.38
CA ALA A 388 -11.24 17.61 -0.73
C ALA A 388 -10.09 17.84 -1.73
N ILE A 389 -9.98 17.00 -2.76
CA ILE A 389 -8.96 17.11 -3.81
C ILE A 389 -9.11 18.42 -4.59
N VAL A 390 -10.31 18.74 -5.06
CA VAL A 390 -10.58 19.99 -5.80
C VAL A 390 -10.29 21.20 -4.92
N ALA A 391 -10.73 21.18 -3.66
CA ALA A 391 -10.41 22.23 -2.70
C ALA A 391 -8.89 22.39 -2.52
N ALA A 392 -8.15 21.29 -2.35
CA ALA A 392 -6.70 21.32 -2.22
C ALA A 392 -6.01 21.87 -3.48
N LEU A 393 -6.43 21.45 -4.67
CA LEU A 393 -5.90 21.95 -5.95
C LEU A 393 -6.12 23.46 -6.09
N VAL A 394 -7.32 23.96 -5.78
CA VAL A 394 -7.63 25.39 -5.79
C VAL A 394 -6.76 26.16 -4.78
N LEU A 395 -6.63 25.66 -3.55
CA LEU A 395 -5.79 26.29 -2.53
C LEU A 395 -4.31 26.35 -2.93
N ILE A 396 -3.77 25.26 -3.50
CA ILE A 396 -2.39 25.21 -3.99
C ILE A 396 -2.19 26.17 -5.16
N TRP A 397 -3.17 26.27 -6.06
CA TRP A 397 -3.12 27.21 -7.17
C TRP A 397 -3.11 28.66 -6.68
N ILE A 398 -4.01 29.03 -5.76
CA ILE A 398 -4.06 30.37 -5.15
C ILE A 398 -2.75 30.68 -4.40
N ALA A 399 -2.28 29.78 -3.55
CA ALA A 399 -1.05 29.96 -2.80
C ALA A 399 0.16 30.10 -3.74
N GLY A 400 0.24 29.24 -4.76
CA GLY A 400 1.26 29.30 -5.78
C GLY A 400 1.26 30.62 -6.53
N TRP A 401 0.09 31.10 -6.94
CA TRP A 401 -0.06 32.39 -7.61
C TRP A 401 0.37 33.56 -6.71
N PHE A 402 -0.08 33.56 -5.44
CA PHE A 402 0.28 34.58 -4.45
C PHE A 402 1.79 34.67 -4.23
N TRP A 403 2.45 33.52 -3.98
CA TRP A 403 3.89 33.48 -3.76
C TRP A 403 4.69 33.87 -5.00
N LYS A 404 4.24 33.48 -6.20
CA LYS A 404 4.90 33.89 -7.44
C LYS A 404 4.85 35.41 -7.62
N ARG A 405 3.71 36.06 -7.35
CA ARG A 405 3.58 37.52 -7.38
C ARG A 405 4.46 38.22 -6.37
N ARG A 406 4.53 37.71 -5.14
CA ARG A 406 5.37 38.28 -4.07
C ARG A 406 6.86 38.19 -4.37
N LEU A 407 7.29 37.20 -5.15
CA LEU A 407 8.69 37.02 -5.55
C LEU A 407 9.06 37.84 -6.81
N ASP A 408 8.09 38.43 -7.51
CA ASP A 408 8.30 39.36 -8.62
C ASP A 408 8.35 40.84 -8.16
N ALA A 409 7.86 41.13 -6.95
CA ALA A 409 7.91 42.44 -6.30
C ALA A 409 9.15 42.54 -5.40
#